data_AF-A0A2E4KJP1-F1
#
_entry.id   AF-A0A2E4KJP1-F1
#
_cell.length_a   1.000
_cell.length_b   1.000
_cell.length_c   1.000
_cell.angle_alpha   90.00
_cell.angle_beta   90.00
_cell.angle_gamma   90.00
#
_symmetry.space_group_name_H-M   'P 1'
#
loop_
_entity.id
_entity.type
_entity.pdbx_description
1 polymer ?
#
loop_
_entity_poly.entity_id
_entity_poly.type
_entity_poly.pdbx_seq_one_letter_code
_entity_poly.pdbx_strand_id
1 'polypeptide(L)'
;MDMSTSTLAAAVQGVRALISAYDGYEKGRFMKSDEAVRSEIQRRCEMVARHAEKLQGDVHQAGYRDARMTLDTMIESVNILRNEAQFSITSNHVSKHTGIGKLNAKAVRKLVNHDGEVLQALVDTTRMANELADEMSGLDEDTVNARIADWHQKL
;
A
#
# COMPACT_ATOMS: atom_id res chain seq x y z
N MET A 1 -2.37 -21.43 13.00
CA MET A 1 -1.80 -20.07 12.87
C MET A 1 -2.38 -19.51 11.59
N ASP A 2 -3.17 -18.46 11.71
CA ASP A 2 -3.94 -17.92 10.59
C ASP A 2 -3.02 -17.22 9.59
N MET A 3 -3.21 -17.48 8.29
CA MET A 3 -2.39 -16.90 7.22
C MET A 3 -2.47 -15.36 7.26
N SER A 4 -3.63 -14.81 7.64
CA SER A 4 -3.89 -13.37 7.82
C SER A 4 -3.02 -12.73 8.91
N THR A 5 -2.77 -13.44 10.01
CA THR A 5 -1.89 -12.91 11.08
C THR A 5 -0.43 -12.89 10.64
N SER A 6 -0.03 -13.86 9.81
CA SER A 6 1.34 -13.97 9.31
C SER A 6 1.66 -12.89 8.26
N THR A 7 0.70 -12.55 7.39
CA THR A 7 0.83 -11.48 6.40
C THR A 7 0.87 -10.11 7.06
N LEU A 8 0.09 -9.90 8.13
CA LEU A 8 0.14 -8.68 8.94
C LEU A 8 1.46 -8.56 9.73
N ALA A 9 1.99 -9.65 10.27
CA ALA A 9 3.30 -9.62 10.94
C ALA A 9 4.43 -9.29 9.95
N ALA A 10 4.43 -9.93 8.78
CA ALA A 10 5.34 -9.58 7.68
C ALA A 10 5.11 -8.14 7.19
N ALA A 11 3.88 -7.63 7.32
CA ALA A 11 3.57 -6.26 7.05
C ALA A 11 4.29 -5.32 8.03
N VAL A 12 4.08 -5.50 9.31
CA VAL A 12 4.71 -4.65 10.32
C VAL A 12 6.25 -4.69 10.24
N GLN A 13 6.83 -5.86 9.94
CA GLN A 13 8.29 -5.98 9.79
C GLN A 13 8.83 -5.25 8.55
N GLY A 14 8.12 -5.29 7.42
CA GLY A 14 8.50 -4.53 6.22
C GLY A 14 8.53 -3.01 6.48
N VAL A 15 7.55 -2.49 7.23
CA VAL A 15 7.52 -1.07 7.63
C VAL A 15 8.72 -0.72 8.51
N ARG A 16 9.09 -1.58 9.47
CA ARG A 16 10.27 -1.36 10.34
C ARG A 16 11.58 -1.36 9.57
N ALA A 17 11.73 -2.29 8.62
CA ALA A 17 12.89 -2.33 7.73
C ALA A 17 13.00 -1.04 6.91
N LEU A 18 11.86 -0.45 6.54
CA LEU A 18 11.78 0.83 5.85
C LEU A 18 12.10 2.04 6.69
N ILE A 19 11.64 2.10 7.94
CA ILE A 19 12.07 3.13 8.91
C ILE A 19 13.60 3.12 9.01
N SER A 20 14.22 1.93 8.98
CA SER A 20 15.67 1.80 8.95
C SER A 20 16.31 2.25 7.62
N ALA A 21 15.60 2.11 6.49
CA ALA A 21 16.02 2.66 5.21
C ALA A 21 15.91 4.20 5.21
N TYR A 22 14.85 4.77 5.80
CA TYR A 22 14.65 6.22 5.96
C TYR A 22 15.79 6.89 6.75
N ASP A 23 16.29 6.24 7.81
CA ASP A 23 17.52 6.66 8.50
C ASP A 23 18.73 6.75 7.54
N GLY A 24 18.75 5.92 6.51
CA GLY A 24 19.73 5.95 5.42
C GLY A 24 19.49 7.07 4.40
N TYR A 25 18.23 7.49 4.19
CA TYR A 25 17.87 8.67 3.41
C TYR A 25 18.49 9.92 4.06
N GLU A 26 18.28 10.16 5.36
CA GLU A 26 18.89 11.32 6.04
C GLU A 26 20.42 11.29 6.08
N LYS A 27 21.04 10.10 6.03
CA LYS A 27 22.51 9.89 6.12
C LYS A 27 23.23 9.80 4.77
N GLY A 28 22.61 10.17 3.65
CA GLY A 28 23.30 10.27 2.35
C GLY A 28 23.30 8.99 1.49
N ARG A 29 22.62 7.92 1.89
CA ARG A 29 22.45 6.67 1.11
C ARG A 29 21.14 6.68 0.31
N PHE A 30 20.81 7.82 -0.29
CA PHE A 30 19.52 8.12 -0.92
C PHE A 30 19.06 7.10 -1.96
N MET A 31 19.89 6.75 -2.93
CA MET A 31 19.46 5.89 -4.05
C MET A 31 19.05 4.48 -3.60
N LYS A 32 19.81 3.87 -2.68
CA LYS A 32 19.47 2.53 -2.16
C LYS A 32 18.24 2.56 -1.26
N SER A 33 18.06 3.64 -0.50
CA SER A 33 16.86 3.81 0.32
C SER A 33 15.62 4.07 -0.52
N ASP A 34 15.72 4.90 -1.56
CA ASP A 34 14.61 5.21 -2.46
C ASP A 34 14.12 3.97 -3.22
N GLU A 35 15.05 3.17 -3.74
CA GLU A 35 14.74 1.89 -4.39
C GLU A 35 14.03 0.93 -3.43
N ALA A 36 14.53 0.78 -2.21
CA ALA A 36 13.93 -0.07 -1.19
C ALA A 36 12.50 0.37 -0.80
N VAL A 37 12.27 1.69 -0.67
CA VAL A 37 10.95 2.28 -0.41
C VAL A 37 9.97 1.91 -1.52
N ARG A 38 10.37 2.08 -2.78
CA ARG A 38 9.50 1.75 -3.93
C ARG A 38 9.20 0.27 -4.03
N SER A 39 10.20 -0.59 -3.82
CA SER A 39 10.00 -2.04 -3.83
C SER A 39 8.98 -2.46 -2.77
N GLU A 40 9.01 -1.85 -1.58
CA GLU A 40 7.99 -2.13 -0.58
C GLU A 40 6.62 -1.57 -1.00
N ILE A 41 6.52 -0.31 -1.47
CA ILE A 41 5.24 0.25 -1.92
C ILE A 41 4.62 -0.69 -2.96
N GLN A 42 5.39 -1.19 -3.92
CA GLN A 42 4.93 -2.17 -4.89
C GLN A 42 4.44 -3.46 -4.24
N ARG A 43 5.22 -4.02 -3.30
CA ARG A 43 4.86 -5.24 -2.57
C ARG A 43 3.57 -5.05 -1.77
N ARG A 44 3.39 -3.87 -1.16
CA ARG A 44 2.23 -3.49 -0.36
C ARG A 44 0.98 -3.34 -1.21
N CYS A 45 1.09 -2.66 -2.33
CA CYS A 45 0.00 -2.56 -3.28
C CYS A 45 -0.45 -3.95 -3.74
N GLU A 46 0.50 -4.85 -4.06
CA GLU A 46 0.19 -6.23 -4.42
C GLU A 46 -0.49 -7.01 -3.27
N MET A 47 -0.09 -6.77 -2.02
CA MET A 47 -0.78 -7.34 -0.87
C MET A 47 -2.23 -6.82 -0.78
N VAL A 48 -2.44 -5.50 -0.81
CA VAL A 48 -3.78 -4.90 -0.73
C VAL A 48 -4.67 -5.41 -1.86
N ALA A 49 -4.17 -5.45 -3.10
CA ALA A 49 -4.92 -5.97 -4.24
C ALA A 49 -5.39 -7.41 -4.01
N ARG A 50 -4.50 -8.32 -3.56
CA ARG A 50 -4.87 -9.71 -3.25
C ARG A 50 -5.90 -9.82 -2.12
N HIS A 51 -5.80 -8.98 -1.10
CA HIS A 51 -6.78 -8.97 0.00
C HIS A 51 -8.15 -8.47 -0.49
N ALA A 52 -8.18 -7.43 -1.34
CA ALA A 52 -9.40 -6.94 -1.97
C ALA A 52 -10.01 -7.99 -2.92
N GLU A 53 -9.21 -8.68 -3.75
CA GLU A 53 -9.65 -9.76 -4.63
C GLU A 53 -10.28 -10.93 -3.86
N LYS A 54 -9.69 -11.31 -2.71
CA LYS A 54 -10.29 -12.32 -1.83
C LYS A 54 -11.66 -11.87 -1.35
N LEU A 55 -11.75 -10.64 -0.82
CA LEU A 55 -13.01 -10.10 -0.32
C LEU A 55 -14.06 -9.95 -1.43
N GLN A 56 -13.64 -9.66 -2.67
CA GLN A 56 -14.54 -9.66 -3.82
C GLN A 56 -15.25 -11.00 -4.02
N GLY A 57 -14.54 -12.11 -3.80
CA GLY A 57 -15.13 -13.44 -3.81
C GLY A 57 -16.20 -13.60 -2.74
N ASP A 58 -15.90 -13.15 -1.52
CA ASP A 58 -16.79 -13.25 -0.37
C ASP A 58 -18.07 -12.40 -0.56
N VAL A 59 -17.94 -11.14 -0.97
CA VAL A 59 -19.08 -10.24 -1.25
C VAL A 59 -19.88 -10.71 -2.47
N HIS A 60 -19.22 -11.32 -3.47
CA HIS A 60 -19.90 -11.89 -4.62
C HIS A 60 -20.78 -13.08 -4.21
N GLN A 61 -20.27 -13.96 -3.36
CA GLN A 61 -21.02 -15.10 -2.84
C GLN A 61 -22.21 -14.65 -1.97
N ALA A 62 -22.06 -13.55 -1.24
CA ALA A 62 -23.13 -12.92 -0.47
C ALA A 62 -24.15 -12.12 -1.33
N GLY A 63 -23.83 -11.87 -2.60
CA GLY A 63 -24.69 -11.13 -3.54
C GLY A 63 -24.56 -9.61 -3.46
N TYR A 64 -23.60 -9.07 -2.71
CA TYR A 64 -23.40 -7.64 -2.50
C TYR A 64 -22.68 -7.00 -3.68
N ARG A 65 -23.46 -6.49 -4.63
CA ARG A 65 -22.94 -6.00 -5.92
C ARG A 65 -22.18 -4.69 -5.80
N ASP A 66 -22.66 -3.79 -4.96
CA ASP A 66 -22.07 -2.46 -4.78
C ASP A 66 -20.69 -2.59 -4.13
N ALA A 67 -20.59 -3.40 -3.07
CA ALA A 67 -19.34 -3.76 -2.41
C ALA A 67 -18.30 -4.30 -3.40
N ARG A 68 -18.73 -5.20 -4.30
CA ARG A 68 -17.87 -5.76 -5.34
C ARG A 68 -17.33 -4.70 -6.29
N MET A 69 -18.19 -3.78 -6.73
CA MET A 69 -17.79 -2.66 -7.61
C MET A 69 -16.82 -1.71 -6.92
N THR A 70 -17.03 -1.37 -5.65
CA THR A 70 -16.10 -0.52 -4.91
C THR A 70 -14.73 -1.18 -4.75
N LEU A 71 -14.70 -2.49 -4.50
CA LEU A 71 -13.46 -3.26 -4.46
C LEU A 71 -12.75 -3.33 -5.82
N ASP A 72 -13.50 -3.43 -6.93
CA ASP A 72 -12.92 -3.38 -8.29
C ASP A 72 -12.18 -2.05 -8.50
N THR A 73 -12.83 -0.93 -8.16
CA THR A 73 -12.20 0.40 -8.25
C THR A 73 -10.97 0.50 -7.36
N MET A 74 -11.03 -0.03 -6.15
CA MET A 74 -9.89 -0.02 -5.22
C MET A 74 -8.70 -0.81 -5.76
N ILE A 75 -8.93 -2.00 -6.34
CA ILE A 75 -7.89 -2.81 -6.97
C ILE A 75 -7.26 -2.05 -8.13
N GLU A 76 -8.06 -1.36 -8.94
CA GLU A 76 -7.55 -0.52 -10.02
C GLU A 76 -6.66 0.62 -9.49
N SER A 77 -7.13 1.39 -8.50
CA SER A 77 -6.37 2.49 -7.89
C SER A 77 -5.04 2.01 -7.29
N VAL A 78 -5.05 0.88 -6.58
CA VAL A 78 -3.83 0.30 -5.97
C VAL A 78 -2.85 -0.18 -7.04
N ASN A 79 -3.33 -0.71 -8.16
CA ASN A 79 -2.48 -1.10 -9.29
C ASN A 79 -1.88 0.12 -10.01
N ILE A 80 -2.62 1.22 -10.13
CA ILE A 80 -2.08 2.49 -10.64
C ILE A 80 -0.93 2.96 -9.74
N LEU A 81 -1.14 3.02 -8.42
CA LEU A 81 -0.10 3.40 -7.46
C LEU A 81 1.13 2.48 -7.54
N ARG A 82 0.92 1.17 -7.70
CA ARG A 82 2.01 0.20 -7.89
C ARG A 82 2.84 0.51 -9.13
N ASN A 83 2.17 0.79 -10.26
CA ASN A 83 2.85 1.13 -11.52
C ASN A 83 3.61 2.45 -11.40
N GLU A 84 3.04 3.46 -10.73
CA GLU A 84 3.73 4.72 -10.46
C GLU A 84 4.99 4.51 -9.61
N ALA A 85 4.91 3.70 -8.57
CA ALA A 85 6.06 3.35 -7.74
C ALA A 85 7.15 2.59 -8.52
N GLN A 86 6.77 1.79 -9.53
CA GLN A 86 7.69 1.07 -10.40
C GLN A 86 8.42 2.00 -11.38
N PHE A 87 7.71 2.95 -11.99
CA PHE A 87 8.25 3.81 -13.06
C PHE A 87 8.70 5.20 -12.61
N SER A 88 8.54 5.53 -11.32
CA SER A 88 8.94 6.83 -10.81
C SER A 88 10.40 7.15 -11.17
N ILE A 89 10.63 8.34 -11.74
CA ILE A 89 11.80 8.72 -12.56
C ILE A 89 13.13 8.67 -11.78
N THR A 90 13.06 8.62 -10.47
CA THR A 90 14.20 8.63 -9.56
C THR A 90 15.11 7.37 -9.66
N SER A 91 14.62 6.27 -10.24
CA SER A 91 15.30 4.96 -10.22
C SER A 91 15.48 4.28 -11.58
N ASN A 92 15.32 4.95 -12.73
CA ASN A 92 15.74 4.30 -13.98
C ASN A 92 17.28 4.28 -14.04
N HIS A 93 17.89 3.12 -13.84
CA HIS A 93 19.33 2.86 -14.07
C HIS A 93 19.82 3.24 -15.49
N VAL A 94 18.88 3.45 -16.41
CA VAL A 94 19.12 3.90 -17.80
C VAL A 94 19.03 5.42 -17.95
N SER A 95 18.32 6.11 -17.05
CA SER A 95 18.12 7.56 -17.13
C SER A 95 19.32 8.28 -16.52
N LYS A 96 20.12 8.91 -17.39
CA LYS A 96 21.22 9.84 -17.04
C LYS A 96 20.76 11.11 -16.30
N HIS A 97 19.59 11.11 -15.65
CA HIS A 97 19.09 12.22 -14.87
C HIS A 97 19.71 12.16 -13.47
N THR A 98 20.91 12.72 -13.33
CA THR A 98 21.61 13.02 -12.06
C THR A 98 20.89 14.13 -11.26
N GLY A 99 19.56 14.15 -11.24
CA GLY A 99 18.73 15.23 -10.69
C GLY A 99 18.47 15.13 -9.19
N ILE A 100 18.50 13.92 -8.62
CA ILE A 100 18.25 13.71 -7.18
C ILE A 100 19.36 14.31 -6.33
N GLY A 101 20.62 14.23 -6.79
CA GLY A 101 21.74 14.90 -6.14
C GLY A 101 21.64 16.44 -6.14
N LYS A 102 20.62 17.02 -6.81
CA LYS A 102 20.33 18.46 -6.84
C LYS A 102 19.06 18.85 -6.07
N LEU A 103 18.34 17.89 -5.47
CA LEU A 103 17.19 18.23 -4.62
C LEU A 103 17.68 18.86 -3.32
N ASN A 104 17.06 19.97 -2.91
CA ASN A 104 17.36 20.57 -1.61
C ASN A 104 16.79 19.70 -0.47
N ALA A 105 17.34 19.84 0.74
CA ALA A 105 16.93 19.05 1.90
C ALA A 105 15.42 19.13 2.21
N LYS A 106 14.77 20.27 1.88
CA LYS A 106 13.32 20.46 2.06
C LYS A 106 12.51 19.58 1.10
N ALA A 107 12.92 19.48 -0.16
CA ALA A 107 12.27 18.64 -1.17
C ALA A 107 12.43 17.15 -0.82
N VAL A 108 13.64 16.76 -0.39
CA VAL A 108 13.94 15.43 0.13
C VAL A 108 13.01 15.06 1.29
N ARG A 109 12.90 15.92 2.30
CA ARG A 109 12.02 15.66 3.46
C ARG A 109 10.56 15.53 3.07
N LYS A 110 10.10 16.32 2.09
CA LYS A 110 8.72 16.24 1.59
C LYS A 110 8.43 14.90 0.91
N LEU A 111 9.36 14.40 0.09
CA LEU A 111 9.24 13.09 -0.54
C LEU A 111 9.22 11.98 0.51
N VAL A 112 10.14 12.04 1.47
CA VAL A 112 10.22 11.09 2.59
C VAL A 112 8.91 11.03 3.37
N ASN A 113 8.35 12.18 3.74
CA ASN A 113 7.10 12.23 4.49
C ASN A 113 5.93 11.66 3.69
N HIS A 114 5.82 12.04 2.41
CA HIS A 114 4.78 11.53 1.52
C HIS A 114 4.85 10.00 1.39
N ASP A 115 6.04 9.45 1.11
CA ASP A 115 6.20 8.00 0.94
C ASP A 115 5.91 7.25 2.25
N GLY A 116 6.22 7.86 3.40
CA GLY A 116 5.90 7.32 4.72
C GLY A 116 4.39 7.29 4.97
N GLU A 117 3.68 8.35 4.61
CA GLU A 117 2.21 8.44 4.69
C GLU A 117 1.54 7.39 3.81
N VAL A 118 2.01 7.22 2.57
CA VAL A 118 1.52 6.20 1.62
C VAL A 118 1.74 4.79 2.16
N LEU A 119 2.92 4.49 2.71
CA LEU A 119 3.22 3.18 3.30
C LEU A 119 2.32 2.88 4.50
N GLN A 120 2.10 3.87 5.38
CA GLN A 120 1.23 3.70 6.52
C GLN A 120 -0.22 3.48 6.09
N ALA A 121 -0.71 4.22 5.10
CA ALA A 121 -2.03 4.04 4.50
C ALA A 121 -2.20 2.60 3.96
N LEU A 122 -1.24 2.10 3.19
CA LEU A 122 -1.28 0.73 2.64
C LEU A 122 -1.32 -0.35 3.74
N VAL A 123 -0.61 -0.13 4.85
CA VAL A 123 -0.61 -1.05 6.01
C VAL A 123 -1.95 -1.03 6.72
N ASP A 124 -2.46 0.16 7.02
CA ASP A 124 -3.77 0.34 7.65
C ASP A 124 -4.86 -0.29 6.79
N THR A 125 -4.84 -0.06 5.47
CA THR A 125 -5.77 -0.66 4.52
C THR A 125 -5.67 -2.17 4.49
N THR A 126 -4.46 -2.74 4.51
CA THR A 126 -4.29 -4.20 4.62
C THR A 126 -4.88 -4.75 5.91
N ARG A 127 -4.71 -4.03 7.03
CA ARG A 127 -5.27 -4.43 8.33
C ARG A 127 -6.80 -4.42 8.28
N MET A 128 -7.40 -3.31 7.84
CA MET A 128 -8.85 -3.18 7.73
C MET A 128 -9.44 -4.24 6.79
N ALA A 129 -8.74 -4.58 5.71
CA ALA A 129 -9.14 -5.65 4.79
C ALA A 129 -9.19 -7.03 5.43
N ASN A 130 -8.21 -7.36 6.27
CA ASN A 130 -8.25 -8.59 7.04
C ASN A 130 -9.37 -8.59 8.09
N GLU A 131 -9.54 -7.49 8.83
CA GLU A 131 -10.60 -7.35 9.84
C GLU A 131 -12.00 -7.55 9.22
N LEU A 132 -12.27 -6.96 8.05
CA LEU A 132 -13.55 -7.18 7.37
C LEU A 132 -13.69 -8.61 6.85
N ALA A 133 -12.64 -9.20 6.27
CA ALA A 133 -12.70 -10.58 5.79
C ALA A 133 -13.01 -11.58 6.92
N ASP A 134 -12.50 -11.33 8.13
CA ASP A 134 -12.74 -12.18 9.29
C ASP A 134 -14.17 -12.03 9.84
N GLU A 135 -14.75 -10.82 9.76
CA GLU A 135 -16.08 -10.50 10.28
C GLU A 135 -17.21 -10.70 9.25
N MET A 136 -16.87 -10.86 7.97
CA MET A 136 -17.77 -10.80 6.81
C MET A 136 -19.05 -11.63 6.96
N SER A 137 -18.95 -12.85 7.51
CA SER A 137 -20.09 -13.77 7.65
C SER A 137 -21.19 -13.29 8.61
N GLY A 138 -20.91 -12.29 9.44
CA GLY A 138 -21.84 -11.75 10.44
C GLY A 138 -22.38 -10.36 10.13
N LEU A 139 -22.01 -9.76 8.98
CA LEU A 139 -22.35 -8.38 8.63
C LEU A 139 -23.41 -8.33 7.52
N ASP A 140 -24.26 -7.32 7.57
CA ASP A 140 -25.18 -6.97 6.48
C ASP A 140 -24.47 -6.16 5.36
N GLU A 141 -25.14 -6.06 4.21
CA GLU A 141 -24.62 -5.37 3.02
C GLU A 141 -24.26 -3.90 3.29
N ASP A 142 -25.09 -3.17 4.03
CA ASP A 142 -24.87 -1.75 4.32
C ASP A 142 -23.61 -1.55 5.17
N THR A 143 -23.40 -2.40 6.17
CA THR A 143 -22.23 -2.37 7.04
C THR A 143 -20.95 -2.73 6.27
N VAL A 144 -21.02 -3.72 5.39
CA VAL A 144 -19.91 -4.11 4.51
C VAL A 144 -19.54 -2.96 3.57
N ASN A 145 -20.54 -2.36 2.91
CA ASN A 145 -20.34 -1.21 2.02
C ASN A 145 -19.72 -0.01 2.73
N ALA A 146 -20.20 0.32 3.92
CA ALA A 146 -19.65 1.41 4.72
C ALA A 146 -18.17 1.17 5.06
N ARG A 147 -17.82 -0.06 5.46
CA ARG A 147 -16.42 -0.41 5.77
C ARG A 147 -15.52 -0.37 4.56
N ILE A 148 -15.96 -0.87 3.40
CA ILE A 148 -15.17 -0.81 2.16
C ILE A 148 -14.97 0.65 1.72
N ALA A 149 -15.99 1.50 1.88
CA ALA A 149 -15.90 2.93 1.58
C ALA A 149 -14.87 3.65 2.47
N ASP A 150 -14.80 3.31 3.77
CA ASP A 150 -13.79 3.86 4.68
C ASP A 150 -12.35 3.53 4.22
N TRP A 151 -12.13 2.38 3.59
CA TRP A 151 -10.81 2.02 3.06
C TRP A 151 -10.40 2.91 1.89
N HIS A 152 -11.36 3.16 0.98
CA HIS A 152 -11.13 3.96 -0.20
C HIS A 152 -10.80 5.42 0.16
N GLN A 153 -11.23 5.92 1.32
CA GLN A 153 -10.84 7.26 1.78
C GLN A 153 -9.43 7.34 2.36
N LYS A 154 -8.85 6.20 2.77
CA LYS A 154 -7.49 6.15 3.34
C LYS A 154 -6.39 5.98 2.30
N LEU A 155 -6.73 5.50 1.10
CA LEU A 155 -5.84 5.39 -0.06
C LEU A 155 -5.92 6.65 -0.92
#